data_AF-A0A414ZQ68-F1
#
_entry.id   AF-A0A414ZQ68-F1
#
_cell.length_a   1.000
_cell.length_b   1.000
_cell.length_c   1.000
_cell.angle_alpha   90.00
_cell.angle_beta   90.00
_cell.angle_gamma   90.00
#
_symmetry.space_group_name_H-M   'P 1'
#
loop_
_entity.id
_entity.type
_entity.pdbx_description
1 polymer ?
#
loop_
_entity_poly.entity_id
_entity_poly.type
_entity_poly.pdbx_seq_one_letter_code
_entity_poly.pdbx_strand_id
1 'polypeptide(L)'
;MQSEKDKIMELLTITEVKEGGEVIFTDRSIEILQELGQQYKETPLFKKSRQDNPDWEGDANAGLLFVYMCERLTEAPSRIHTMIVCKLMIPLIWERLEKELQDTAAVADKKIEEETAQGGLLSAT
;
A
#
# COMPACT_ATOMS: atom_id res chain seq x y z
N MET A 1 -6.57 -15.47 16.79
CA MET A 1 -6.56 -14.68 15.55
C MET A 1 -6.95 -13.25 15.91
N GLN A 2 -6.11 -12.27 15.60
CA GLN A 2 -6.39 -10.85 15.87
C GLN A 2 -7.60 -10.37 15.05
N SER A 3 -8.45 -9.51 15.61
CA SER A 3 -9.65 -9.04 14.89
C SER A 3 -9.29 -8.05 13.78
N GLU A 4 -10.18 -7.87 12.78
CA GLU A 4 -9.99 -6.86 11.72
C GLU A 4 -9.75 -5.46 12.31
N LYS A 5 -10.52 -5.11 13.35
CA LYS A 5 -10.40 -3.82 14.03
C LYS A 5 -9.02 -3.66 14.65
N ASP A 6 -8.52 -4.68 15.32
CA ASP A 6 -7.22 -4.60 15.99
C ASP A 6 -6.09 -4.44 14.97
N LYS A 7 -6.18 -5.12 13.81
CA LYS A 7 -5.22 -4.95 12.71
C LYS A 7 -5.26 -3.55 12.12
N ILE A 8 -6.45 -2.98 11.91
CA ILE A 8 -6.59 -1.60 11.42
C ILE A 8 -6.00 -0.61 12.42
N MET A 9 -6.27 -0.79 13.72
CA MET A 9 -5.69 0.08 14.76
C MET A 9 -4.17 -0.05 14.82
N GLU A 10 -3.65 -1.26 14.68
CA GLU A 10 -2.21 -1.52 14.61
C GLU A 10 -1.60 -0.82 13.40
N LEU A 11 -2.15 -1.02 12.19
CA LEU A 11 -1.75 -0.33 10.95
C LEU A 11 -1.66 1.19 11.14
N LEU A 12 -2.71 1.80 11.69
CA LEU A 12 -2.75 3.25 11.94
C LEU A 12 -1.72 3.73 12.97
N THR A 13 -1.20 2.84 13.82
CA THR A 13 -0.24 3.17 14.88
C THR A 13 1.21 2.99 14.42
N ILE A 14 1.47 1.99 13.58
CA ILE A 14 2.83 1.58 13.20
C ILE A 14 3.28 2.15 11.85
N THR A 15 2.38 2.71 11.06
CA THR A 15 2.75 3.41 9.82
C THR A 15 3.29 4.79 10.18
N GLU A 16 4.50 5.09 9.71
CA GLU A 16 5.22 6.31 10.05
C GLU A 16 5.01 7.39 8.98
N VAL A 17 4.95 8.64 9.41
CA VAL A 17 4.98 9.80 8.50
C VAL A 17 6.21 10.63 8.84
N LYS A 18 7.15 10.72 7.90
CA LYS A 18 8.36 11.53 8.03
C LYS A 18 8.10 13.00 7.79
N GLU A 19 9.08 13.81 8.19
CA GLU A 19 9.13 15.22 7.83
C GLU A 19 9.10 15.38 6.30
N GLY A 20 8.19 16.22 5.80
CA GLY A 20 7.90 16.32 4.36
C GLY A 20 6.71 15.49 3.88
N GLY A 21 6.05 14.73 4.76
CA GLY A 21 4.80 14.01 4.45
C GLY A 21 4.99 12.66 3.75
N GLU A 22 6.23 12.16 3.69
CA GLU A 22 6.53 10.82 3.19
C GLU A 22 5.99 9.76 4.18
N VAL A 23 5.21 8.82 3.67
CA VAL A 23 4.68 7.69 4.46
C VAL A 23 5.62 6.50 4.32
N ILE A 24 5.98 5.89 5.45
CA ILE A 24 6.77 4.66 5.50
C ILE A 24 5.94 3.55 6.09
N PHE A 25 5.77 2.51 5.27
CA PHE A 25 5.19 1.26 5.68
C PHE A 25 6.29 0.37 6.29
N THR A 26 6.20 0.13 7.59
CA THR A 26 6.99 -0.91 8.27
C THR A 26 6.63 -2.29 7.75
N ASP A 27 7.52 -3.28 7.88
CA ASP A 27 7.25 -4.68 7.47
C ASP A 27 5.91 -5.18 8.02
N ARG A 28 5.62 -4.86 9.28
CA ARG A 28 4.36 -5.25 9.92
C ARG A 28 3.14 -4.55 9.31
N SER A 29 3.25 -3.28 8.91
CA SER A 29 2.16 -2.61 8.20
C SER A 29 1.92 -3.19 6.81
N ILE A 30 2.98 -3.63 6.12
CA ILE A 30 2.91 -4.29 4.82
C ILE A 30 2.14 -5.61 4.96
N GLU A 31 2.46 -6.44 5.96
CA GLU A 31 1.73 -7.68 6.25
C GLU A 31 0.24 -7.44 6.47
N ILE A 32 -0.11 -6.42 7.28
CA ILE A 32 -1.51 -6.09 7.57
C ILE A 32 -2.23 -5.61 6.31
N LEU A 33 -1.59 -4.74 5.51
CA LEU A 33 -2.13 -4.26 4.25
C LEU A 33 -2.34 -5.40 3.25
N GLN A 34 -1.42 -6.35 3.18
CA GLN A 34 -1.56 -7.54 2.36
C GLN A 34 -2.78 -8.37 2.77
N GLU A 35 -2.85 -8.76 4.04
CA GLU A 35 -3.93 -9.61 4.55
C GLU A 35 -5.30 -8.96 4.37
N LEU A 36 -5.45 -7.72 4.84
CA LEU A 36 -6.73 -7.00 4.76
C LEU A 36 -7.05 -6.59 3.32
N GLY A 37 -6.05 -6.17 2.54
CA GLY A 37 -6.20 -5.77 1.14
C GLY A 37 -6.73 -6.91 0.29
N GLN A 38 -6.12 -8.09 0.38
CA GLN A 38 -6.59 -9.29 -0.31
C GLN A 38 -8.01 -9.68 0.14
N GLN A 39 -8.28 -9.65 1.44
CA GLN A 39 -9.60 -9.98 1.97
C GLN A 39 -10.69 -9.01 1.48
N TYR A 40 -10.43 -7.71 1.51
CA TYR A 40 -11.42 -6.68 1.19
C TYR A 40 -11.63 -6.51 -0.31
N LYS A 41 -10.59 -6.76 -1.13
CA LYS A 41 -10.66 -6.80 -2.59
C LYS A 41 -11.72 -7.77 -3.11
N GLU A 42 -11.94 -8.88 -2.40
CA GLU A 42 -12.92 -9.88 -2.81
C GLU A 42 -14.38 -9.52 -2.47
N THR A 43 -14.60 -8.49 -1.65
CA THR A 43 -15.94 -8.13 -1.19
C THR A 43 -16.81 -7.52 -2.31
N PRO A 44 -18.13 -7.76 -2.31
CA PRO A 44 -19.05 -7.12 -3.26
C PRO A 44 -19.01 -5.59 -3.18
N LEU A 45 -18.79 -5.04 -1.99
CA LEU A 45 -18.68 -3.60 -1.76
C LEU A 45 -17.53 -3.00 -2.58
N PHE A 46 -16.32 -3.57 -2.47
CA PHE A 46 -15.15 -3.09 -3.19
C PHE A 46 -15.30 -3.27 -4.70
N LYS A 47 -15.73 -4.47 -5.14
CA LYS A 47 -15.96 -4.78 -6.56
C LYS A 47 -16.95 -3.81 -7.21
N LYS A 48 -18.06 -3.50 -6.53
CA LYS A 48 -19.02 -2.51 -7.00
C LYS A 48 -18.41 -1.10 -7.06
N SER A 49 -17.66 -0.70 -6.04
CA SER A 49 -17.00 0.61 -6.02
C SER A 49 -16.03 0.79 -7.20
N ARG A 50 -15.26 -0.25 -7.55
CA ARG A 50 -14.34 -0.23 -8.70
C ARG A 50 -15.07 -0.18 -10.04
N GLN A 51 -16.24 -0.81 -10.16
CA GLN A 51 -17.07 -0.73 -11.36
C GLN A 51 -17.67 0.67 -11.53
N ASP A 52 -18.19 1.25 -10.44
CA ASP A 52 -18.86 2.55 -10.48
C ASP A 52 -17.85 3.71 -10.63
N ASN A 53 -16.60 3.55 -10.14
CA ASN A 53 -15.55 4.57 -10.19
C ASN A 53 -14.18 3.94 -10.55
N PRO A 54 -13.95 3.59 -11.82
CA PRO A 54 -12.67 3.02 -12.24
C PRO A 54 -11.55 4.07 -12.12
N ASP A 55 -10.41 3.64 -11.57
CA ASP A 55 -9.14 4.37 -11.56
C ASP A 55 -9.20 5.80 -10.98
N TRP A 56 -10.13 6.05 -10.05
CA TRP A 56 -10.30 7.39 -9.44
C TRP A 56 -9.05 7.85 -8.68
N GLU A 57 -8.23 6.91 -8.21
CA GLU A 57 -6.95 7.16 -7.54
C GLU A 57 -5.87 7.75 -8.45
N GLY A 58 -6.01 7.59 -9.77
CA GLY A 58 -5.03 8.07 -10.76
C GLY A 58 -3.60 7.60 -10.46
N ASP A 59 -2.68 8.57 -10.41
CA ASP A 59 -1.24 8.31 -10.18
C ASP A 59 -0.82 8.33 -8.70
N ALA A 60 -1.77 8.38 -7.76
CA ALA A 60 -1.47 8.40 -6.33
C ALA A 60 -0.61 7.19 -5.92
N ASN A 61 0.44 7.45 -5.13
CA ASN A 61 1.25 6.39 -4.52
C ASN A 61 0.55 5.81 -3.27
N ALA A 62 1.05 4.68 -2.77
CA ALA A 62 0.46 3.99 -1.62
C ALA A 62 0.39 4.88 -0.37
N GLY A 63 1.44 5.69 -0.14
CA GLY A 63 1.51 6.62 0.97
C GLY A 63 0.42 7.70 0.93
N LEU A 64 0.20 8.31 -0.23
CA LEU A 64 -0.84 9.33 -0.41
C LEU A 64 -2.24 8.73 -0.21
N LEU A 65 -2.48 7.52 -0.72
CA LEU A 65 -3.74 6.81 -0.48
C LEU A 65 -3.96 6.49 1.00
N PHE A 66 -2.89 6.19 1.74
CA PHE A 66 -2.96 5.98 3.18
C PHE A 66 -3.30 7.27 3.94
N VAL A 67 -2.65 8.39 3.62
CA VAL A 67 -3.00 9.70 4.21
C VAL A 67 -4.44 10.06 3.92
N TYR A 68 -4.88 9.85 2.67
CA TYR A 68 -6.27 10.13 2.28
C TYR A 68 -7.29 9.25 3.00
N MET A 69 -6.95 7.98 3.27
CA MET A 69 -7.75 7.12 4.13
C MET A 69 -7.84 7.71 5.54
N CYS A 70 -6.73 8.15 6.13
CA CYS A 70 -6.70 8.75 7.46
C CYS A 70 -7.57 10.01 7.55
N GLU A 71 -7.52 10.90 6.56
CA GLU A 71 -8.39 12.08 6.46
C GLU A 71 -9.88 11.68 6.41
N ARG A 72 -10.23 10.67 5.62
CA ARG A 72 -11.61 10.17 5.57
C ARG A 72 -12.06 9.51 6.86
N LEU A 73 -11.15 8.92 7.62
CA LEU A 73 -11.45 8.32 8.92
C LEU A 73 -11.73 9.40 9.99
N THR A 74 -11.02 10.53 9.95
CA THR A 74 -11.27 11.66 10.89
C THR A 74 -12.58 12.37 10.58
N GLU A 75 -12.98 12.42 9.31
CA GLU A 75 -14.25 13.02 8.87
C GLU A 75 -15.44 12.06 8.93
N ALA A 76 -15.22 10.76 9.18
CA ALA A 76 -16.27 9.75 9.15
C ALA A 76 -17.35 10.01 10.22
N PRO A 77 -18.61 10.27 9.83
CA PRO A 77 -19.64 10.69 10.79
C PRO A 77 -20.18 9.54 11.65
N SER A 78 -19.85 8.28 11.33
CA SER A 78 -20.26 7.14 12.14
C SER A 78 -19.37 5.92 11.94
N ARG A 79 -19.51 4.93 12.83
CA ARG A 79 -18.73 3.68 12.79
C ARG A 79 -18.86 2.91 11.47
N ILE A 80 -20.03 2.94 10.84
CA ILE A 80 -20.21 2.26 9.55
C ILE A 80 -19.41 2.95 8.44
N HIS A 81 -19.32 4.29 8.48
CA HIS A 81 -18.49 5.05 7.53
C HIS A 81 -17.01 4.73 7.73
N THR A 82 -16.53 4.71 8.98
CA THR A 82 -15.16 4.29 9.31
C THR A 82 -14.84 2.91 8.73
N MET A 83 -15.75 1.94 8.92
CA MET A 83 -15.58 0.58 8.38
C MET A 83 -15.57 0.55 6.85
N ILE A 84 -16.47 1.28 6.19
CA ILE A 84 -16.56 1.34 4.74
C ILE A 84 -15.30 1.98 4.15
N VAL A 85 -14.81 3.07 4.74
CA VAL A 85 -13.56 3.71 4.32
C VAL A 85 -12.40 2.72 4.32
N CYS A 86 -12.19 1.97 5.41
CA CYS A 86 -11.14 0.96 5.46
C CYS A 86 -11.33 -0.12 4.39
N LYS A 87 -12.57 -0.64 4.21
CA LYS A 87 -12.86 -1.70 3.24
C LYS A 87 -12.72 -1.26 1.78
N LEU A 88 -12.81 0.05 1.51
CA LEU A 88 -12.61 0.60 0.17
C LEU A 88 -11.17 1.03 -0.09
N MET A 89 -10.50 1.62 0.90
CA MET A 89 -9.18 2.21 0.73
C MET A 89 -8.03 1.21 0.88
N ILE A 90 -8.11 0.27 1.83
CA ILE A 90 -7.00 -0.67 2.10
C ILE A 90 -6.62 -1.52 0.88
N PRO A 91 -7.57 -2.06 0.09
CA PRO A 91 -7.22 -2.76 -1.15
C PRO A 91 -6.42 -1.91 -2.13
N LEU A 92 -6.76 -0.63 -2.29
CA LEU A 92 -6.08 0.28 -3.21
C LEU A 92 -4.66 0.59 -2.73
N ILE A 93 -4.51 0.83 -1.42
CA ILE A 93 -3.21 1.04 -0.79
C ILE A 93 -2.34 -0.20 -1.01
N TRP A 94 -2.87 -1.40 -0.78
CA TRP A 94 -2.15 -2.64 -1.02
C TRP A 94 -1.75 -2.83 -2.49
N GLU A 95 -2.69 -2.68 -3.43
CA GLU A 95 -2.40 -2.83 -4.87
C GLU A 95 -1.29 -1.89 -5.33
N ARG A 96 -1.29 -0.65 -4.83
CA ARG A 96 -0.27 0.33 -5.18
C ARG A 96 1.07 0.00 -4.52
N LEU A 97 1.06 -0.37 -3.24
CA LEU A 97 2.26 -0.72 -2.50
C LEU A 97 2.93 -1.97 -3.07
N GLU A 98 2.15 -2.99 -3.42
CA GLU A 98 2.65 -4.21 -4.07
C GLU A 98 3.37 -3.88 -5.38
N LYS A 99 2.81 -2.99 -6.19
CA LYS A 99 3.46 -2.52 -7.42
C LYS A 99 4.75 -1.75 -7.14
N GLU A 100 4.73 -0.82 -6.18
CA GLU A 100 5.92 -0.04 -5.80
C GLU A 100 7.07 -0.92 -5.29
N LEU A 101 6.75 -1.96 -4.51
CA LEU A 101 7.71 -2.95 -4.03
C LEU A 101 8.29 -3.78 -5.19
N GLN A 102 7.46 -4.21 -6.13
CA GLN A 102 7.90 -4.93 -7.33
C GLN A 102 8.79 -4.07 -8.24
N ASP A 103 8.42 -2.80 -8.46
CA ASP A 103 9.19 -1.86 -9.26
C ASP A 103 10.57 -1.61 -8.63
N THR A 104 10.62 -1.46 -7.29
CA THR A 104 11.88 -1.28 -6.55
C THR A 104 12.79 -2.51 -6.66
N ALA A 105 12.23 -3.71 -6.52
CA ALA A 105 12.98 -4.96 -6.70
C ALA A 105 13.55 -5.10 -8.12
N ALA A 106 12.74 -4.80 -9.14
CA ALA A 106 13.16 -4.88 -10.54
C ALA A 106 14.28 -3.89 -10.89
N VAL A 107 14.32 -2.71 -10.26
CA VAL A 107 15.42 -1.74 -10.41
C VAL A 107 16.70 -2.26 -9.75
N ALA A 108 16.60 -2.88 -8.57
CA ALA A 108 17.75 -3.45 -7.88
C ALA A 108 18.39 -4.59 -8.70
N ASP A 109 17.58 -5.48 -9.27
CA ASP A 109 18.06 -6.60 -10.09
C ASP A 109 18.82 -6.11 -11.34
N LYS A 110 18.27 -5.10 -12.06
CA LYS A 110 18.94 -4.50 -13.23
C LYS A 110 20.28 -3.88 -12.88
N LYS A 111 20.39 -3.23 -11.72
CA LYS A 111 21.65 -2.63 -11.28
C LYS A 111 22.72 -3.69 -11.02
N ILE A 112 22.34 -4.84 -10.48
CA ILE A 112 23.24 -5.99 -10.27
C ILE A 112 23.70 -6.57 -11.62
N GLU A 113 22.81 -6.70 -12.60
CA GLU A 113 23.16 -7.15 -13.96
C GLU A 113 24.15 -6.20 -14.66
N GLU A 114 23.95 -4.88 -14.55
CA GLU A 114 24.85 -3.89 -15.14
C GLU A 114 26.23 -3.86 -14.46
N GLU A 115 26.29 -3.96 -13.13
CA GLU A 115 27.54 -4.01 -12.37
C GLU A 115 28.34 -5.30 -12.64
N THR A 116 27.67 -6.44 -12.77
CA THR A 116 28.31 -7.73 -13.13
C THR A 116 28.79 -7.76 -14.58
N ALA A 117 28.05 -7.16 -15.52
CA ALA A 117 28.47 -7.02 -16.91
C ALA A 117 29.71 -6.12 -17.07
N GLN A 118 29.81 -5.03 -16.28
CA GLN A 118 30.96 -4.13 -16.30
C GLN A 118 32.17 -4.71 -15.55
N GLY A 119 31.96 -5.45 -14.46
CA GLY A 119 33.04 -6.12 -13.70
C GLY A 119 33.73 -7.24 -14.48
N GLY A 120 33.02 -7.89 -15.42
CA GLY A 120 33.59 -8.91 -16.30
C GLY A 120 34.58 -8.40 -17.34
N LEU A 121 34.50 -7.12 -17.74
CA LEU A 121 35.42 -6.53 -18.72
C LEU A 121 36.79 -6.14 -18.13
N LEU A 122 36.88 -5.92 -16.82
CA LEU A 122 38.10 -5.41 -16.17
C LEU A 122 39.08 -6.50 -15.72
N SER A 123 38.73 -7.79 -15.81
CA SER A 123 39.60 -8.90 -15.41
C SER A 123 40.35 -9.57 -16.58
N ALA A 124 40.27 -9.00 -17.79
CA ALA A 124 40.92 -9.53 -19.00
C ALA A 124 41.96 -8.55 -19.57
N THR A 125 43.00 -8.21 -18.79
CA THR A 125 44.24 -7.60 -19.28
C THR A 125 45.43 -8.08 -18.47
#